data_AF-A0A2K9YED5-F1
#
_entry.id   AF-A0A2K9YED5-F1
#
_cell.length_a   1.000
_cell.length_b   1.000
_cell.length_c   1.000
_cell.angle_alpha   90.00
_cell.angle_beta   90.00
_cell.angle_gamma   90.00
#
_symmetry.space_group_name_H-M   'P 1'
#
loop_
_entity.id
_entity.type
_entity.pdbx_description
1 polymer ?
#
loop_
_entity_poly.entity_id
_entity_poly.type
_entity_poly.pdbx_seq_one_letter_code
_entity_poly.pdbx_strand_id
1 'polypeptide(L)'
;MHSYGGGPGSAAAKGLSVVERRQRGLKGGVTGQVFVAAMVAEGKETALGALAGKWPDVMKPNSVQNALEILYADVSPLAATEAVDTLLPQSMTALTAPFGPPSWSDSAYNARRVYIGCIDDKTLPLAGQDAFRKKTGLNWITRDAKAGHSPFLSCPETFAMMLIELAVKFQESSGLDSETTDQPSEAEERMNASGIYGQEQGYKAAELRQLPADDDGTGLEEDAEAGRRTMLPLLPYHGGDVDARKGIGY
;
A
#
# COMPACT_ATOMS: atom_id res chain seq x y z
N MET A 1 -0.73 -7.11 2.87
CA MET A 1 -1.69 -6.90 1.77
C MET A 1 -0.97 -6.11 0.68
N HIS A 2 -0.94 -6.61 -0.54
CA HIS A 2 -0.14 -6.04 -1.64
C HIS A 2 -1.04 -5.66 -2.83
N SER A 3 -0.72 -4.55 -3.50
CA SER A 3 -1.40 -4.12 -4.74
C SER A 3 -2.93 -4.14 -4.63
N TYR A 4 -3.62 -4.70 -5.61
CA TYR A 4 -5.07 -4.97 -5.58
C TYR A 4 -5.53 -5.61 -4.26
N GLY A 5 -4.74 -6.51 -3.68
CA GLY A 5 -5.04 -7.24 -2.45
C GLY A 5 -5.28 -6.38 -1.20
N GLY A 6 -4.96 -5.08 -1.24
CA GLY A 6 -5.35 -4.13 -0.20
C GLY A 6 -6.87 -4.04 0.00
N GLY A 7 -7.64 -3.99 -1.09
CA GLY A 7 -9.11 -3.94 -1.03
C GLY A 7 -9.75 -5.18 -0.39
N PRO A 8 -9.66 -6.36 -1.03
CA PRO A 8 -10.29 -7.57 -0.51
C PRO A 8 -9.63 -8.06 0.77
N GLY A 9 -8.32 -7.87 0.94
CA GLY A 9 -7.62 -8.25 2.17
C GLY A 9 -8.12 -7.44 3.38
N SER A 10 -8.32 -6.13 3.21
CA SER A 10 -8.86 -5.31 4.29
C SER A 10 -10.33 -5.65 4.58
N ALA A 11 -11.14 -5.89 3.55
CA ALA A 11 -12.52 -6.34 3.75
C ALA A 11 -12.58 -7.70 4.47
N ALA A 12 -11.69 -8.63 4.14
CA ALA A 12 -11.63 -9.95 4.77
C ALA A 12 -11.23 -9.88 6.26
N ALA A 13 -10.42 -8.89 6.65
CA ALA A 13 -9.98 -8.72 8.04
C ALA A 13 -10.99 -7.97 8.94
N LYS A 14 -12.18 -7.63 8.41
CA LYS A 14 -13.22 -6.90 9.14
C LYS A 14 -13.69 -7.67 10.38
N GLY A 15 -13.67 -7.03 11.54
CA GLY A 15 -14.08 -7.66 12.79
C GLY A 15 -13.13 -8.73 13.32
N LEU A 16 -11.95 -8.92 12.70
CA LEU A 16 -10.99 -9.96 13.06
C LEU A 16 -9.79 -9.43 13.86
N SER A 17 -9.77 -8.16 14.25
CA SER A 17 -8.68 -7.66 15.09
C SER A 17 -8.64 -8.39 16.44
N VAL A 18 -7.47 -8.46 17.05
CA VAL A 18 -7.30 -8.98 18.41
C VAL A 18 -8.25 -8.28 19.41
N VAL A 19 -8.42 -6.97 19.29
CA VAL A 19 -9.28 -6.17 20.19
C VAL A 19 -10.74 -6.59 20.05
N GLU A 20 -11.25 -6.64 18.82
CA GLU A 20 -12.65 -7.01 18.56
C GLU A 20 -12.93 -8.47 18.92
N ARG A 21 -11.96 -9.37 18.68
CA ARG A 21 -12.09 -10.79 19.04
C ARG A 21 -12.07 -11.00 20.54
N ARG A 22 -11.19 -10.30 21.27
CA ARG A 22 -11.13 -10.35 22.74
C ARG A 22 -12.44 -9.86 23.36
N GLN A 23 -13.04 -8.80 22.83
CA GLN A 23 -14.36 -8.31 23.28
C GLN A 23 -15.48 -9.35 23.12
N ARG A 24 -15.33 -10.30 22.20
CA ARG A 24 -16.25 -11.43 22.00
C ARG A 24 -15.84 -12.71 22.76
N GLY A 25 -14.83 -12.65 23.63
CA GLY A 25 -14.30 -13.82 24.32
C GLY A 25 -13.54 -14.81 23.43
N LEU A 26 -13.12 -14.40 22.24
CA LEU A 26 -12.37 -15.23 21.29
C LEU A 26 -10.86 -15.00 21.43
N LYS A 27 -10.08 -16.08 21.27
CA LYS A 27 -8.61 -16.02 21.26
C LYS A 27 -8.05 -15.61 19.90
N GLY A 28 -6.86 -15.01 19.91
CA GLY A 28 -6.12 -14.60 18.72
C GLY A 28 -6.81 -13.51 17.90
N GLY A 29 -6.23 -13.17 16.75
CA GLY A 29 -6.76 -12.16 15.84
C GLY A 29 -5.66 -11.46 15.05
N VAL A 30 -6.07 -10.49 14.23
CA VAL A 30 -5.16 -9.64 13.47
C VAL A 30 -4.56 -8.58 14.40
N THR A 31 -3.23 -8.60 14.54
CA THR A 31 -2.46 -7.67 15.38
C THR A 31 -2.14 -6.36 14.68
N GLY A 32 -2.20 -6.31 13.35
CA GLY A 32 -2.00 -5.08 12.60
C GLY A 32 -2.16 -5.32 11.11
N GLN A 33 -2.14 -4.24 10.35
CA GLN A 33 -2.35 -4.27 8.91
C GLN A 33 -1.18 -3.61 8.21
N VAL A 34 -0.55 -4.33 7.29
CA VAL A 34 0.52 -3.82 6.43
C VAL A 34 0.02 -3.82 4.99
N PHE A 35 -0.05 -2.63 4.40
CA PHE A 35 -0.36 -2.37 3.00
C PHE A 35 0.95 -2.10 2.25
N VAL A 36 1.16 -2.70 1.09
CA VAL A 36 2.43 -2.66 0.36
C VAL A 36 2.14 -2.35 -1.10
N ALA A 37 2.54 -1.17 -1.58
CA ALA A 37 2.17 -0.67 -2.92
C ALA A 37 0.69 -0.91 -3.24
N ALA A 38 -0.17 -0.80 -2.23
CA ALA A 38 -1.51 -1.37 -2.24
C ALA A 38 -2.60 -0.34 -2.47
N MET A 39 -3.70 -0.81 -3.06
CA MET A 39 -4.94 -0.06 -3.11
C MET A 39 -5.53 0.06 -1.70
N VAL A 40 -5.87 1.28 -1.30
CA VAL A 40 -6.64 1.54 -0.08
C VAL A 40 -8.02 1.98 -0.53
N ALA A 41 -8.93 1.01 -0.59
CA ALA A 41 -10.28 1.21 -1.11
C ALA A 41 -11.29 1.37 0.02
N GLU A 42 -12.25 2.29 -0.17
CA GLU A 42 -13.43 2.38 0.67
C GLU A 42 -14.42 1.25 0.35
N GLY A 43 -15.33 1.00 1.29
CA GLY A 43 -16.41 0.05 1.04
C GLY A 43 -17.25 0.53 -0.15
N LYS A 44 -17.70 -0.41 -0.98
CA LYS A 44 -18.45 -0.17 -2.23
C LYS A 44 -17.61 0.37 -3.41
N GLU A 45 -16.38 0.82 -3.20
CA GLU A 45 -15.48 1.10 -4.32
C GLU A 45 -15.13 -0.21 -5.05
N THR A 46 -14.78 -0.08 -6.34
CA THR A 46 -14.27 -1.18 -7.17
C THR A 46 -12.81 -0.89 -7.53
N ALA A 47 -12.03 -1.91 -7.85
CA ALA A 47 -10.65 -1.68 -8.28
C ALA A 47 -10.57 -0.82 -9.55
N LEU A 48 -11.47 -1.09 -10.51
CA LEU A 48 -11.57 -0.31 -11.75
C LEU A 48 -11.99 1.14 -11.47
N GLY A 49 -12.92 1.36 -10.53
CA GLY A 49 -13.34 2.70 -10.12
C GLY A 49 -12.21 3.51 -9.51
N ALA A 50 -11.38 2.86 -8.69
CA ALA A 50 -10.16 3.45 -8.13
C ALA A 50 -9.09 3.79 -9.20
N LEU A 51 -9.17 3.19 -10.39
CA LEU A 51 -8.38 3.54 -11.58
C LEU A 51 -9.11 4.55 -12.49
N ALA A 52 -10.02 5.36 -11.93
CA ALA A 52 -10.85 6.32 -12.65
C ALA A 52 -11.72 5.69 -13.77
N GLY A 53 -12.10 4.42 -13.62
CA GLY A 53 -12.99 3.72 -14.53
C GLY A 53 -12.36 3.34 -15.87
N LYS A 54 -11.05 3.56 -16.03
CA LYS A 54 -10.32 3.22 -17.25
C LYS A 54 -9.35 2.09 -16.98
N TRP A 55 -9.23 1.21 -17.95
CA TRP A 55 -8.11 0.29 -18.02
C TRP A 55 -6.86 1.11 -18.37
N PRO A 56 -5.77 1.03 -17.59
CA PRO A 56 -4.46 1.42 -18.11
C PRO A 56 -4.19 0.65 -19.40
N ASP A 57 -3.59 1.26 -20.42
CA ASP A 57 -3.36 0.61 -21.73
C ASP A 57 -2.57 -0.72 -21.61
N VAL A 58 -1.78 -0.86 -20.54
CA VAL A 58 -1.01 -2.07 -20.18
C VAL A 58 -1.84 -3.17 -19.50
N MET A 59 -3.05 -2.88 -19.04
CA MET A 59 -3.97 -3.85 -18.45
C MET A 59 -5.09 -4.16 -19.44
N LYS A 60 -5.02 -5.34 -20.07
CA LYS A 60 -6.14 -5.84 -20.86
C LYS A 60 -7.08 -6.62 -19.94
N PRO A 61 -8.37 -6.73 -20.29
CA PRO A 61 -9.26 -7.67 -19.62
C PRO A 61 -8.57 -9.04 -19.54
N ASN A 62 -8.42 -9.57 -18.33
CA ASN A 62 -7.82 -10.89 -18.07
C ASN A 62 -6.31 -11.03 -18.42
N SER A 63 -5.53 -9.95 -18.58
CA SER A 63 -4.06 -10.08 -18.65
C SER A 63 -3.31 -8.81 -18.25
N VAL A 64 -2.11 -9.01 -17.68
CA VAL A 64 -1.14 -7.94 -17.45
C VAL A 64 -0.16 -7.97 -18.60
N GLN A 65 -0.19 -6.96 -19.48
CA GLN A 65 0.83 -6.81 -20.51
C GLN A 65 2.13 -6.28 -19.88
N ASN A 66 3.27 -6.67 -20.43
CA ASN A 66 4.59 -6.20 -20.01
C ASN A 66 4.90 -6.45 -18.52
N ALA A 67 4.40 -7.55 -17.94
CA ALA A 67 4.56 -7.87 -16.52
C ALA A 67 6.02 -7.79 -16.03
N LEU A 68 7.00 -8.21 -16.85
CA LEU A 68 8.43 -8.04 -16.55
C LEU A 68 8.79 -6.58 -16.27
N GLU A 69 8.29 -5.65 -17.09
CA GLU A 69 8.65 -4.24 -17.04
C GLU A 69 7.89 -3.45 -15.97
N ILE A 70 6.68 -3.89 -15.62
CA ILE A 70 5.82 -3.14 -14.68
C ILE A 70 5.72 -3.77 -13.29
N LEU A 71 5.67 -5.10 -13.18
CA LEU A 71 5.56 -5.81 -11.90
C LEU A 71 6.92 -6.26 -11.35
N TYR A 72 7.87 -6.55 -12.23
CA TYR A 72 9.13 -7.24 -11.89
C TYR A 72 10.39 -6.53 -12.39
N ALA A 73 10.31 -5.21 -12.60
CA ALA A 73 11.34 -4.41 -13.26
C ALA A 73 12.72 -4.44 -12.60
N ASP A 74 12.73 -4.65 -11.29
CA ASP A 74 13.89 -4.69 -10.40
C ASP A 74 14.17 -6.09 -9.84
N VAL A 75 13.42 -7.10 -10.30
CA VAL A 75 13.61 -8.50 -9.91
C VAL A 75 14.69 -9.13 -10.79
N SER A 76 15.49 -10.05 -10.23
CA SER A 76 16.50 -10.77 -11.01
C SER A 76 15.86 -11.48 -12.23
N PRO A 77 16.53 -11.53 -13.40
CA PRO A 77 15.91 -12.06 -14.62
C PRO A 77 15.33 -13.48 -14.48
N LEU A 78 16.01 -14.36 -13.73
CA LEU A 78 15.54 -15.72 -13.49
C LEU A 78 14.22 -15.71 -12.68
N ALA A 79 14.23 -15.07 -11.51
CA ALA A 79 13.05 -15.00 -10.64
C ALA A 79 11.88 -14.22 -11.30
N ALA A 80 12.18 -13.20 -12.11
CA ALA A 80 11.18 -12.45 -12.86
C ALA A 80 10.50 -13.33 -13.92
N THR A 81 11.28 -14.15 -14.63
CA THR A 81 10.74 -15.11 -15.61
C THR A 81 9.87 -16.16 -14.93
N GLU A 82 10.35 -16.76 -13.83
CA GLU A 82 9.56 -17.71 -13.03
C GLU A 82 8.27 -17.09 -12.49
N ALA A 83 8.33 -15.83 -12.03
CA ALA A 83 7.15 -15.11 -11.55
C ALA A 83 6.16 -14.82 -12.69
N VAL A 84 6.62 -14.50 -13.89
CA VAL A 84 5.76 -14.32 -15.07
C VAL A 84 5.12 -15.64 -15.50
N ASP A 85 5.85 -16.74 -15.48
CA ASP A 85 5.35 -18.06 -15.87
C ASP A 85 4.21 -18.55 -14.95
N THR A 86 4.14 -18.03 -13.73
CA THR A 86 3.07 -18.33 -12.76
C THR A 86 1.93 -17.30 -12.75
N LEU A 87 2.02 -16.22 -13.54
CA LEU A 87 0.96 -15.22 -13.60
C LEU A 87 -0.28 -15.79 -14.29
N LEU A 88 -1.41 -15.63 -13.60
CA LEU A 88 -2.72 -15.95 -14.15
C LEU A 88 -3.49 -14.67 -14.52
N PRO A 89 -4.38 -14.76 -15.51
CA PRO A 89 -5.41 -13.75 -15.73
C PRO A 89 -6.12 -13.31 -14.45
N GLN A 90 -6.20 -12.00 -14.22
CA GLN A 90 -7.01 -11.47 -13.14
C GLN A 90 -8.48 -11.42 -13.55
N SER A 91 -9.35 -11.97 -12.69
CA SER A 91 -10.80 -12.02 -12.94
C SER A 91 -11.41 -10.62 -13.10
N MET A 92 -12.22 -10.43 -14.14
CA MET A 92 -13.00 -9.21 -14.34
C MET A 92 -13.93 -8.91 -13.16
N THR A 93 -14.51 -9.93 -12.54
CA THR A 93 -15.37 -9.75 -11.37
C THR A 93 -14.58 -9.20 -10.19
N ALA A 94 -13.33 -9.63 -9.99
CA ALA A 94 -12.48 -9.07 -8.94
C ALA A 94 -12.23 -7.56 -9.12
N LEU A 95 -12.17 -7.10 -10.37
CA LEU A 95 -11.90 -5.69 -10.69
C LEU A 95 -13.15 -4.80 -10.67
N THR A 96 -14.32 -5.38 -10.90
CA THR A 96 -15.58 -4.65 -11.09
C THR A 96 -16.57 -4.82 -9.94
N ALA A 97 -16.43 -5.86 -9.12
CA ALA A 97 -17.25 -6.04 -7.94
C ALA A 97 -16.88 -5.03 -6.85
N PRO A 98 -17.86 -4.51 -6.10
CA PRO A 98 -17.59 -3.63 -4.97
C PRO A 98 -16.87 -4.39 -3.85
N PHE A 99 -15.90 -3.75 -3.22
CA PHE A 99 -15.29 -4.26 -2.00
C PHE A 99 -16.27 -4.21 -0.82
N GLY A 100 -16.12 -5.17 0.09
CA GLY A 100 -16.79 -5.14 1.38
C GLY A 100 -16.30 -3.98 2.27
N PRO A 101 -16.94 -3.75 3.43
CA PRO A 101 -16.50 -2.75 4.39
C PRO A 101 -15.04 -3.00 4.82
N PRO A 102 -14.14 -2.04 4.66
CA PRO A 102 -12.74 -2.25 4.98
C PRO A 102 -12.52 -2.30 6.50
N SER A 103 -11.51 -3.05 6.91
CA SER A 103 -11.04 -3.06 8.29
C SER A 103 -10.02 -1.97 8.58
N TRP A 104 -9.37 -1.38 7.56
CA TRP A 104 -8.40 -0.29 7.75
C TRP A 104 -9.02 0.95 8.38
N SER A 105 -10.35 1.11 8.31
CA SER A 105 -11.06 2.23 8.94
C SER A 105 -11.35 2.00 10.42
N ASP A 106 -11.15 0.79 10.94
CA ASP A 106 -11.52 0.45 12.31
C ASP A 106 -10.51 1.02 13.29
N SER A 107 -11.03 1.68 14.33
CA SER A 107 -10.23 2.26 15.42
C SER A 107 -9.40 1.20 16.14
N ALA A 108 -9.80 -0.07 16.07
CA ALA A 108 -9.02 -1.20 16.54
C ALA A 108 -7.60 -1.16 15.98
N TYR A 109 -7.38 -0.74 14.73
CA TYR A 109 -6.05 -0.68 14.13
C TYR A 109 -5.37 0.69 14.23
N ASN A 110 -5.85 1.61 15.07
CA ASN A 110 -5.10 2.84 15.35
C ASN A 110 -3.69 2.50 15.85
N ALA A 111 -2.69 3.25 15.38
CA ALA A 111 -1.26 2.98 15.57
C ALA A 111 -0.75 1.60 15.07
N ARG A 112 -1.60 0.80 14.40
CA ARG A 112 -1.25 -0.54 13.88
C ARG A 112 -1.63 -0.72 12.41
N ARG A 113 -1.69 0.41 11.68
CA ARG A 113 -1.90 0.48 10.23
C ARG A 113 -0.65 1.06 9.60
N VAL A 114 -0.03 0.26 8.74
CA VAL A 114 1.21 0.62 8.05
C VAL A 114 0.96 0.60 6.55
N TYR A 115 1.53 1.59 5.88
CA TYR A 115 1.68 1.63 4.45
C TYR A 115 3.17 1.62 4.09
N ILE A 116 3.60 0.59 3.36
CA ILE A 116 4.93 0.47 2.78
C ILE A 116 4.82 0.93 1.32
N GLY A 117 5.39 2.09 1.02
CA GLY A 117 5.51 2.61 -0.34
C GLY A 117 6.67 1.95 -1.07
N CYS A 118 6.47 1.55 -2.32
CA CYS A 118 7.56 1.11 -3.20
C CYS A 118 8.00 2.28 -4.08
N ILE A 119 9.23 2.77 -3.89
CA ILE A 119 9.65 4.05 -4.50
C ILE A 119 9.87 3.96 -6.01
N ASP A 120 10.28 2.79 -6.51
CA ASP A 120 10.61 2.54 -7.92
C ASP A 120 9.47 1.79 -8.65
N ASP A 121 8.26 1.80 -8.08
CA ASP A 121 7.09 1.11 -8.62
C ASP A 121 6.62 1.70 -9.95
N LYS A 122 6.68 0.87 -11.00
CA LYS A 122 6.25 1.21 -12.36
C LYS A 122 4.80 0.84 -12.66
N THR A 123 4.15 0.08 -11.79
CA THR A 123 2.72 -0.28 -11.89
C THR A 123 1.84 0.78 -11.24
N LEU A 124 2.19 1.18 -10.01
CA LEU A 124 1.49 2.19 -9.25
C LEU A 124 2.52 3.21 -8.73
N PRO A 125 2.73 4.34 -9.42
CA PRO A 125 3.71 5.34 -9.01
C PRO A 125 3.51 5.79 -7.56
N LEU A 126 4.60 6.10 -6.85
CA LEU A 126 4.58 6.44 -5.42
C LEU A 126 3.56 7.53 -5.07
N ALA A 127 3.37 8.54 -5.94
CA ALA A 127 2.36 9.58 -5.74
C ALA A 127 0.91 9.01 -5.71
N GLY A 128 0.61 8.01 -6.52
CA GLY A 128 -0.67 7.31 -6.53
C GLY A 128 -0.85 6.42 -5.29
N GLN A 129 0.21 5.73 -4.86
CA GLN A 129 0.24 4.99 -3.59
C GLN A 129 -0.09 5.92 -2.41
N ASP A 130 0.57 7.08 -2.37
CA ASP A 130 0.35 8.11 -1.36
C ASP A 130 -1.07 8.68 -1.40
N ALA A 131 -1.64 8.87 -2.59
CA ALA A 131 -3.00 9.36 -2.76
C ALA A 131 -4.03 8.40 -2.16
N PHE A 132 -3.87 7.08 -2.35
CA PHE A 132 -4.74 6.06 -1.73
C PHE A 132 -4.77 6.16 -0.21
N ARG A 133 -3.60 6.38 0.41
CA ARG A 133 -3.51 6.50 1.86
C ARG A 133 -4.06 7.85 2.34
N LYS A 134 -3.70 8.95 1.68
CA LYS A 134 -4.10 10.31 2.08
C LYS A 134 -5.61 10.52 1.98
N LYS A 135 -6.28 9.94 0.97
CA LYS A 135 -7.73 10.08 0.82
C LYS A 135 -8.52 9.53 2.01
N THR A 136 -7.95 8.65 2.83
CA THR A 136 -8.67 8.10 3.99
C THR A 136 -8.83 9.11 5.13
N GLY A 137 -8.06 10.21 5.15
CA GLY A 137 -8.08 11.18 6.27
C GLY A 137 -7.63 10.61 7.61
N LEU A 138 -6.90 9.47 7.61
CA LEU A 138 -6.45 8.79 8.82
C LEU A 138 -4.93 8.84 8.92
N ASN A 139 -4.43 8.73 10.15
CA ASN A 139 -3.00 8.57 10.39
C ASN A 139 -2.57 7.14 10.08
N TRP A 140 -1.56 7.02 9.23
CA TRP A 140 -0.93 5.78 8.85
C TRP A 140 0.56 5.83 9.21
N ILE A 141 1.10 4.73 9.70
CA ILE A 141 2.55 4.57 9.80
C ILE A 141 3.08 4.37 8.38
N THR A 142 4.08 5.14 7.97
CA THR A 142 4.65 5.04 6.62
C THR A 142 6.06 4.47 6.68
N ARG A 143 6.38 3.62 5.71
CA ARG A 143 7.72 3.11 5.42
C ARG A 143 7.91 3.14 3.91
N ASP A 144 9.15 3.24 3.48
CA ASP A 144 9.50 3.18 2.07
C ASP A 144 10.42 1.98 1.84
N ALA A 145 10.13 1.22 0.79
CA ALA A 145 10.98 0.19 0.25
C ALA A 145 11.64 0.71 -1.04
N LYS A 146 12.97 0.59 -1.10
CA LYS A 146 13.74 0.83 -2.32
C LYS A 146 13.58 -0.35 -3.27
N ALA A 147 12.42 -0.43 -3.88
CA ALA A 147 11.99 -1.52 -4.74
C ALA A 147 10.92 -1.05 -5.73
N GLY A 148 10.74 -1.85 -6.78
CA GLY A 148 9.60 -1.81 -7.68
C GLY A 148 8.35 -2.42 -7.05
N HIS A 149 7.44 -2.92 -7.88
CA HIS A 149 6.13 -3.37 -7.42
C HIS A 149 6.19 -4.62 -6.53
N SER A 150 7.24 -5.45 -6.65
CA SER A 150 7.34 -6.77 -6.00
C SER A 150 8.54 -6.89 -5.03
N PRO A 151 8.57 -6.13 -3.92
CA PRO A 151 9.70 -6.09 -2.98
C PRO A 151 10.03 -7.44 -2.33
N PHE A 152 9.03 -8.33 -2.26
CA PHE A 152 9.19 -9.71 -1.77
C PHE A 152 9.96 -10.62 -2.75
N LEU A 153 10.20 -10.18 -3.98
CA LEU A 153 11.04 -10.87 -4.95
C LEU A 153 12.36 -10.13 -5.20
N SER A 154 12.36 -8.80 -5.22
CA SER A 154 13.58 -8.02 -5.51
C SER A 154 14.49 -7.84 -4.30
N CYS A 155 13.95 -7.75 -3.09
CA CYS A 155 14.72 -7.59 -1.85
C CYS A 155 14.13 -8.40 -0.67
N PRO A 156 13.99 -9.73 -0.80
CA PRO A 156 13.23 -10.56 0.13
C PRO A 156 13.71 -10.47 1.58
N GLU A 157 15.03 -10.43 1.84
CA GLU A 157 15.58 -10.37 3.20
C GLU A 157 15.26 -9.04 3.88
N THR A 158 15.53 -7.93 3.18
CA THR A 158 15.27 -6.58 3.70
C THR A 158 13.77 -6.37 3.92
N PHE A 159 12.95 -6.84 2.98
CA PHE A 159 11.50 -6.75 3.09
C PHE A 159 10.95 -7.60 4.24
N ALA A 160 11.46 -8.83 4.41
CA ALA A 160 11.07 -9.69 5.53
C ALA A 160 11.44 -9.08 6.88
N MET A 161 12.65 -8.51 7.02
CA MET A 161 13.06 -7.81 8.25
C MET A 161 12.10 -6.67 8.60
N MET A 162 11.72 -5.84 7.62
CA MET A 162 10.75 -4.77 7.83
C MET A 162 9.40 -5.31 8.34
N LEU A 163 8.92 -6.43 7.80
CA LEU A 163 7.66 -7.04 8.26
C LEU A 163 7.77 -7.61 9.68
N ILE A 164 8.90 -8.21 10.04
CA ILE A 164 9.14 -8.75 11.38
C ILE A 164 9.17 -7.62 12.40
N GLU A 165 9.87 -6.52 12.13
CA GLU A 165 9.89 -5.34 13.01
C GLU A 165 8.49 -4.79 13.27
N LEU A 166 7.66 -4.73 12.22
CA LEU A 166 6.27 -4.30 12.35
C LEU A 166 5.43 -5.28 13.17
N ALA A 167 5.65 -6.59 12.98
CA ALA A 167 4.92 -7.62 13.72
C ALA A 167 5.20 -7.55 15.23
N VAL A 168 6.45 -7.37 15.64
CA VAL A 168 6.84 -7.17 17.05
C VAL A 168 6.14 -5.94 17.63
N LYS A 169 6.25 -4.77 16.95
CA LYS A 169 5.58 -3.53 17.38
C LYS A 169 4.06 -3.67 17.49
N PHE A 170 3.45 -4.46 16.62
CA PHE A 170 2.02 -4.72 16.67
C PHE A 170 1.63 -5.59 17.86
N GLN A 171 2.47 -6.56 18.27
CA GLN A 171 2.23 -7.38 19.45
C GLN A 171 2.25 -6.51 20.72
N GLU A 172 3.31 -5.72 20.90
CA GLU A 172 3.50 -4.79 22.01
C GLU A 172 2.29 -3.83 22.16
N SER A 173 1.91 -3.19 21.06
CA SER A 173 0.81 -2.20 21.06
C SER A 173 -0.59 -2.82 21.09
N SER A 174 -0.73 -4.14 20.85
CA SER A 174 -2.03 -4.83 20.91
C SER A 174 -2.40 -5.32 22.31
N GLY A 175 -1.52 -5.14 23.30
CA GLY A 175 -1.74 -5.60 24.67
C GLY A 175 -1.84 -7.13 24.75
N LEU A 176 -1.08 -7.85 23.91
CA LEU A 176 -0.93 -9.30 23.95
C LEU A 176 0.15 -9.74 24.96
N ASP A 177 1.09 -8.86 25.31
CA ASP A 177 2.26 -9.21 26.12
C ASP A 177 1.99 -9.29 27.64
N SER A 178 0.75 -9.07 28.08
CA SER A 178 0.41 -9.24 29.51
C SER A 178 0.20 -10.70 29.91
N GLU A 179 0.26 -11.66 28.97
CA GLU A 179 0.20 -13.08 29.26
C GLU A 179 1.28 -13.80 28.42
N THR A 180 2.43 -14.14 29.04
CA THR A 180 3.62 -14.86 28.49
C THR A 180 4.46 -14.01 27.52
N THR A 181 5.77 -13.75 27.69
CA THR A 181 6.93 -14.57 28.11
C THR A 181 8.13 -13.65 28.38
N ASP A 182 8.93 -13.94 29.40
CA ASP A 182 10.07 -13.11 29.88
C ASP A 182 11.39 -13.37 29.09
N GLN A 183 11.29 -13.64 27.78
CA GLN A 183 12.45 -13.88 26.91
C GLN A 183 12.33 -13.11 25.60
N PRO A 184 13.40 -12.41 25.15
CA PRO A 184 13.41 -11.73 23.87
C PRO A 184 13.20 -12.73 22.74
N SER A 185 12.43 -12.32 21.75
CA SER A 185 12.15 -13.12 20.56
C SER A 185 13.43 -13.32 19.72
N GLU A 186 13.54 -14.45 19.01
CA GLU A 186 14.66 -14.69 18.08
C GLU A 186 14.82 -13.58 17.02
N ALA A 187 13.73 -12.86 16.73
CA ALA A 187 13.73 -11.68 15.87
C ALA A 187 14.52 -10.52 16.49
N GLU A 188 14.31 -10.23 17.77
CA GLU A 188 15.05 -9.20 18.50
C GLU A 188 16.53 -9.55 18.63
N GLU A 189 16.89 -10.82 18.85
CA GLU A 189 18.29 -11.26 18.88
C GLU A 189 18.98 -11.06 17.52
N ARG A 190 18.32 -11.41 16.42
CA ARG A 190 18.86 -11.20 15.06
C ARG A 190 18.98 -9.72 14.70
N MET A 191 18.05 -8.89 15.15
CA MET A 191 18.08 -7.45 14.92
C MET A 191 19.19 -6.78 15.73
N ASN A 192 19.39 -7.18 16.99
CA ASN A 192 20.50 -6.69 17.83
C ASN A 192 21.88 -7.09 17.27
N ALA A 193 22.00 -8.30 16.70
CA ALA A 193 23.24 -8.76 16.06
C ALA A 193 23.59 -8.01 14.76
N SER A 194 22.60 -7.40 14.09
CA SER A 194 22.79 -6.68 12.83
C SER A 194 23.31 -5.24 12.99
N GLY A 195 23.42 -4.70 14.21
CA GLY A 195 23.98 -3.37 14.47
C GLY A 195 23.09 -2.20 14.06
N ILE A 196 21.80 -2.43 13.81
CA ILE A 196 20.86 -1.42 13.28
C ILE A 196 20.35 -0.45 14.36
N TYR A 197 20.43 -0.82 15.65
CA TYR A 197 20.27 0.13 16.76
C TYR A 197 21.57 0.93 16.98
N GLY A 198 21.82 1.90 16.11
CA GLY A 198 23.00 2.77 16.23
C GLY A 198 22.96 4.10 15.49
N GLN A 199 21.89 4.39 14.74
CA GLN A 199 21.73 5.66 14.03
C GLN A 199 20.33 6.24 14.31
N GLU A 200 20.08 6.64 15.56
CA GLU A 200 19.05 7.64 15.84
C GLU A 200 19.49 8.99 15.24
N GLN A 201 19.10 9.27 14.00
CA GLN A 201 18.98 10.66 13.58
C GLN A 201 17.68 11.21 14.20
N GLY A 202 17.85 11.92 15.31
CA GLY A 202 16.78 12.55 16.06
C GLY A 202 15.99 13.54 15.23
N TYR A 203 14.69 13.29 15.08
CA TYR A 203 13.72 14.34 14.75
C TYR A 203 13.23 14.96 16.05
N LYS A 204 13.73 16.17 16.35
CA LYS A 204 13.22 16.99 17.45
C LYS A 204 11.74 17.26 17.23
N ALA A 205 10.93 16.94 18.24
CA ALA A 205 9.59 17.45 18.37
C ALA A 205 9.62 18.99 18.30
N ALA A 206 8.86 19.57 17.37
CA ALA A 206 8.63 21.00 17.36
C ALA A 206 7.87 21.37 18.64
N GLU A 207 8.47 22.23 19.46
CA GLU A 207 7.82 22.84 20.60
C GLU A 207 6.56 23.58 20.12
N LEU A 208 5.40 23.18 20.66
CA LEU A 208 4.17 23.96 20.61
C LEU A 208 4.37 25.26 21.37
N ARG A 209 4.78 26.33 20.67
CA ARG A 209 4.65 27.69 21.18
C ARG A 209 3.17 28.06 21.11
N GLN A 210 2.56 28.21 22.28
CA GLN A 210 1.26 28.84 22.46
C GLN A 210 1.32 30.25 21.86
N LEU A 211 0.48 30.53 20.86
CA LEU A 211 0.18 31.88 20.42
C LEU A 211 -0.88 32.46 21.36
N PRO A 212 -0.72 33.70 21.86
CA PRO A 212 -1.72 34.33 22.70
C PRO A 212 -2.97 34.68 21.88
N ALA A 213 -4.11 34.61 22.57
CA ALA A 213 -5.40 35.03 22.08
C ALA A 213 -5.54 36.56 22.07
N ASP A 214 -6.44 37.00 21.17
CA ASP A 214 -7.12 38.30 21.09
C ASP A 214 -6.29 39.49 20.55
N ASP A 215 -6.67 40.01 19.38
CA ASP A 215 -7.42 41.27 19.33
C ASP A 215 -8.04 41.52 17.93
N ASP A 216 -9.05 42.37 17.97
CA ASP A 216 -10.02 42.82 16.98
C ASP A 216 -9.46 43.64 15.79
N GLY A 217 -10.35 43.89 14.81
CA GLY A 217 -10.29 45.14 14.05
C GLY A 217 -9.74 45.12 12.60
N THR A 218 -10.67 44.95 11.65
CA THR A 218 -10.81 45.75 10.40
C THR A 218 -9.72 45.79 9.32
N GLY A 219 -10.12 45.46 8.08
CA GLY A 219 -9.48 45.84 6.79
C GLY A 219 -9.57 44.71 5.77
N LEU A 220 -10.52 44.69 4.82
CA LEU A 220 -10.40 45.23 3.43
C LEU A 220 -9.10 44.71 2.75
N GLU A 221 -9.06 44.08 1.58
CA GLU A 221 -9.92 44.02 0.39
C GLU A 221 -9.45 42.86 -0.52
N GLU A 222 -10.21 42.64 -1.58
CA GLU A 222 -10.14 41.70 -2.70
C GLU A 222 -8.75 41.35 -3.28
N ASP A 223 -8.58 40.09 -3.69
CA ASP A 223 -8.29 39.78 -5.10
C ASP A 223 -8.53 38.28 -5.40
N ALA A 224 -9.58 38.05 -6.19
CA ALA A 224 -9.89 36.79 -6.81
C ALA A 224 -9.27 36.74 -8.23
N GLU A 225 -9.06 35.51 -8.72
CA GLU A 225 -8.97 35.17 -10.15
C GLU A 225 -7.58 35.09 -10.82
N ALA A 226 -6.98 33.90 -10.76
CA ALA A 226 -6.29 33.24 -11.88
C ALA A 226 -6.19 31.73 -11.57
N GLY A 227 -6.86 30.77 -12.22
CA GLY A 227 -7.26 30.74 -13.62
C GLY A 227 -6.44 29.70 -14.38
N ARG A 228 -6.75 28.41 -14.16
CA ARG A 228 -6.60 27.27 -15.12
C ARG A 228 -5.21 26.95 -15.67
N ARG A 229 -4.56 25.90 -15.14
CA ARG A 229 -3.56 25.11 -15.90
C ARG A 229 -4.26 24.06 -16.74
N THR A 230 -4.25 24.29 -18.05
CA THR A 230 -4.62 23.36 -19.12
C THR A 230 -3.74 22.10 -19.10
N MET A 231 -4.37 20.92 -19.12
CA MET A 231 -3.73 19.66 -19.53
C MET A 231 -3.37 19.77 -21.02
N LEU A 232 -2.12 19.45 -21.36
CA LEU A 232 -1.72 19.18 -22.74
C LEU A 232 -2.33 17.84 -23.19
N PRO A 233 -3.02 17.77 -24.35
CA PRO A 233 -3.41 16.49 -24.92
C PRO A 233 -2.19 15.79 -25.52
N LEU A 234 -1.98 14.53 -25.12
CA LEU A 234 -1.02 13.62 -25.76
C LEU A 234 -1.48 13.35 -27.21
N LEU A 235 -0.57 13.56 -28.17
CA LEU A 235 -0.77 13.33 -29.60
C LEU A 235 -1.04 11.83 -29.88
N PRO A 236 -1.97 11.46 -30.78
CA PRO A 236 -2.16 10.08 -31.19
C PRO A 236 -1.04 9.63 -32.14
N TYR A 237 -0.32 8.58 -31.75
CA TYR A 237 0.64 7.88 -32.59
C TYR A 237 -0.12 7.09 -33.67
N HIS A 238 0.20 7.34 -34.96
CA HIS A 238 -0.36 6.61 -36.10
C HIS A 238 0.34 5.26 -36.27
N GLY A 239 -0.46 4.23 -36.48
CA GLY A 239 -0.03 2.83 -36.60
C GLY A 239 0.79 2.55 -37.86
N GLY A 240 1.66 1.54 -37.74
CA GLY A 240 2.13 0.74 -38.86
C GLY A 240 1.49 -0.64 -38.74
N ASP A 241 0.67 -0.99 -39.73
CA ASP A 241 0.10 -2.32 -39.94
C ASP A 241 1.21 -3.38 -40.12
N VAL A 242 1.07 -4.50 -39.42
CA VAL A 242 1.57 -5.79 -39.89
C VAL A 242 0.49 -6.85 -39.70
N ASP A 243 -0.14 -7.17 -40.82
CA ASP A 243 -1.03 -8.29 -41.04
C ASP A 243 -0.29 -9.62 -40.89
N ALA A 244 -0.83 -10.53 -40.07
CA ALA A 244 -0.48 -11.94 -40.13
C ALA A 244 -1.64 -12.81 -39.63
N ARG A 245 -2.72 -12.91 -40.43
CA ARG A 245 -3.51 -14.15 -40.46
C ARG A 245 -2.89 -15.15 -41.43
N LYS A 246 -2.50 -16.31 -40.93
CA LYS A 246 -2.47 -17.64 -41.59
C LYS A 246 -2.17 -18.63 -40.45
N GLY A 247 -3.14 -19.42 -39.99
CA GLY A 247 -3.41 -20.78 -40.48
C GLY A 247 -2.34 -21.72 -39.92
N ILE A 248 -2.66 -22.67 -39.04
CA ILE A 248 -3.03 -24.09 -39.24
C ILE A 248 -3.38 -24.59 -37.80
N GLY A 249 -4.38 -25.40 -37.44
CA GLY A 249 -5.04 -26.53 -38.10
C GLY A 249 -4.65 -27.83 -37.36
N TYR A 250 -5.58 -28.33 -36.51
CA TYR A 250 -5.53 -29.50 -35.61
C TYR A 250 -4.88 -29.32 -34.24
#